data_AF-A0A9D4SNP0-F1
#
_entry.id   AF-A0A9D4SNP0-F1
#
_cell.length_a   1.000
_cell.length_b   1.000
_cell.length_c   1.000
_cell.angle_alpha   90.00
_cell.angle_beta   90.00
_cell.angle_gamma   90.00
#
_symmetry.space_group_name_H-M   'P 1'
#
loop_
_entity.id
_entity.type
_entity.pdbx_description
1 polymer ?
#
loop_
_entity_poly.entity_id
_entity_poly.type
_entity_poly.pdbx_seq_one_letter_code
_entity_poly.pdbx_strand_id
1 'polypeptide(L)'
;MAVQFIFAAWAEVGSSTIANCFCKAGFAGDSSEAEVEGRDAPADAEMTELWSSVNGGDGDASGLEEFLHADDAVATNEDLTDEAIVAAVTGAEDGSSDDEEEPEPVQVVSHQEALQMIDSLRDFVFAKNLPLGHAQQLDALQKDVTKMASKQSKLTAYGFLPAKK
;
A
#
# COMPACT_ATOMS: atom_id res chain seq x y z
N MET A 1 -18.70 16.02 -4.82
CA MET A 1 -19.79 16.06 -3.82
C MET A 1 -19.64 15.00 -2.74
N ALA A 2 -19.47 13.71 -3.04
CA ALA A 2 -19.31 12.65 -2.02
C ALA A 2 -18.22 12.93 -0.97
N VAL A 3 -17.04 13.42 -1.41
CA VAL A 3 -15.93 13.77 -0.50
C VAL A 3 -16.30 14.89 0.48
N GLN A 4 -17.15 15.83 0.09
CA GLN A 4 -17.59 16.92 0.97
C GLN A 4 -18.58 16.44 2.03
N PHE A 5 -19.45 15.47 1.70
CA PHE A 5 -20.35 14.86 2.68
C PHE A 5 -19.60 14.01 3.70
N ILE A 6 -18.58 13.26 3.26
CA ILE A 6 -17.72 12.48 4.16
C ILE A 6 -16.97 13.43 5.10
N PHE A 7 -16.40 14.51 4.57
CA PHE A 7 -15.70 15.50 5.40
C PHE A 7 -16.63 16.16 6.42
N ALA A 8 -17.83 16.56 6.01
CA ALA A 8 -18.82 17.16 6.92
C ALA A 8 -19.25 16.18 8.03
N ALA A 9 -19.48 14.90 7.68
CA ALA A 9 -19.82 13.88 8.66
C ALA A 9 -18.70 13.64 9.68
N TRP A 10 -17.44 13.63 9.23
CA TRP A 10 -16.28 13.51 10.13
C TRP A 10 -16.06 14.75 10.98
N ALA A 11 -16.33 15.95 10.46
CA ALA A 11 -16.23 17.19 11.21
C ALA A 11 -17.28 17.31 12.34
N GLU A 12 -18.38 16.56 12.25
CA GLU A 12 -19.44 16.51 13.26
C GLU A 12 -19.13 15.52 14.40
N VAL A 13 -18.14 14.63 14.22
CA VAL A 13 -17.73 13.68 15.26
C VAL A 13 -17.03 14.42 16.40
N GLY A 14 -17.76 14.58 17.51
CA GLY A 14 -17.24 15.15 18.76
C GLY A 14 -16.85 14.09 19.79
N SER A 15 -16.25 14.54 20.90
CA SER A 15 -15.88 13.70 22.05
C SER A 15 -17.07 12.90 22.60
N SER A 16 -18.26 13.49 22.61
CA SER A 16 -19.50 12.81 23.03
C SER A 16 -19.88 11.65 22.11
N THR A 17 -19.60 11.74 20.81
CA THR A 17 -19.86 10.65 19.86
C THR A 17 -18.96 9.46 20.17
N ILE A 18 -17.67 9.72 20.41
CA ILE A 18 -16.68 8.72 20.78
C ILE A 18 -17.05 8.07 22.12
N ALA A 19 -17.36 8.86 23.15
CA ALA A 19 -17.77 8.36 24.45
C ALA A 19 -19.00 7.44 24.35
N ASN A 20 -20.02 7.85 23.61
CA ASN A 20 -21.22 7.04 23.39
C ASN A 20 -20.94 5.73 22.64
N CYS A 21 -19.97 5.71 21.72
CA CYS A 21 -19.54 4.47 21.05
C CYS A 21 -18.90 3.49 22.04
N PHE A 22 -18.03 3.97 22.95
CA PHE A 22 -17.43 3.15 23.99
C PHE A 22 -18.47 2.62 24.99
N CYS A 23 -19.46 3.44 25.38
CA CYS A 23 -20.58 2.98 26.21
C CYS A 23 -21.41 1.89 25.51
N LYS A 24 -21.78 2.10 24.24
CA LYS A 24 -22.56 1.11 23.46
C LYS A 24 -21.81 -0.20 23.21
N ALA A 25 -20.49 -0.13 23.06
CA ALA A 25 -19.64 -1.29 22.92
C ALA A 25 -19.37 -2.00 24.27
N GLY A 26 -19.85 -1.46 25.38
CA GLY A 26 -19.70 -2.03 26.72
C GLY A 26 -18.34 -1.79 27.36
N PHE A 27 -17.48 -0.94 26.77
CA PHE A 27 -16.18 -0.59 27.33
C PHE A 27 -16.27 0.43 28.48
N ALA A 28 -17.34 1.23 28.51
CA ALA A 28 -17.66 2.10 29.62
C ALA A 28 -18.99 1.64 30.24
N GLY A 29 -18.99 1.39 31.56
CA GLY A 29 -20.20 1.07 32.30
C GLY A 29 -21.16 2.26 32.37
N ASP A 30 -22.41 2.00 32.81
CA ASP A 30 -23.44 3.01 33.06
C ASP A 30 -23.04 3.87 34.28
N SER A 31 -22.03 4.71 34.09
CA SER A 31 -21.55 5.66 35.08
C SER A 31 -21.57 7.03 34.44
N SER A 32 -22.63 7.77 34.80
CA SER A 32 -22.70 9.22 34.83
C SER A 32 -21.32 9.88 34.88
N GLU A 33 -21.04 10.71 33.88
CA GLU A 33 -20.09 11.83 33.97
C GLU A 33 -18.74 11.46 34.60
N ALA A 34 -18.03 10.51 33.99
CA ALA A 34 -16.58 10.45 34.17
C ALA A 34 -15.98 11.64 33.41
N GLU A 35 -15.58 12.68 34.14
CA GLU A 35 -14.75 13.76 33.62
C GLU A 35 -13.54 13.13 32.92
N VAL A 36 -13.51 13.25 31.59
CA VAL A 36 -12.34 12.90 30.78
C VAL A 36 -11.35 14.05 30.92
N GLU A 37 -10.82 14.24 32.12
CA GLU A 37 -9.53 14.89 32.24
C GLU A 37 -8.52 14.02 31.50
N GLY A 38 -7.71 14.65 30.66
CA GLY A 38 -6.72 13.98 29.83
C GLY A 38 -5.82 13.11 30.70
N ARG A 39 -6.16 11.83 30.80
CA ARG A 39 -5.34 10.85 31.50
C ARG A 39 -4.13 10.63 30.61
N ASP A 40 -3.00 11.19 31.03
CA ASP A 40 -1.70 10.81 30.48
C ASP A 40 -1.58 9.29 30.48
N ALA A 41 -0.83 8.76 29.51
CA ALA A 41 -0.57 7.32 29.41
C ALA A 41 -0.18 6.79 30.80
N PRO A 42 -0.85 5.74 31.31
CA PRO A 42 -0.57 5.22 32.64
C PRO A 42 0.92 4.90 32.73
N ALA A 43 1.57 5.37 33.79
CA ALA A 43 2.96 5.04 34.05
C ALA A 43 3.13 3.51 34.10
N ASP A 44 4.30 2.98 33.73
CA ASP A 44 4.56 1.52 33.65
C ASP A 44 4.13 0.74 34.90
N ALA A 45 4.19 1.37 36.08
CA ALA A 45 3.71 0.80 37.34
C ALA A 45 2.18 0.60 37.38
N GLU A 46 1.40 1.56 36.91
CA GLU A 46 -0.07 1.45 36.79
C GLU A 46 -0.46 0.41 35.74
N MET A 47 0.32 0.32 34.65
CA MET A 47 0.11 -0.67 33.61
C MET A 47 0.34 -2.09 34.15
N THR A 48 1.35 -2.27 35.01
CA THR A 48 1.63 -3.55 35.69
C THR A 48 0.47 -3.99 36.61
N GLU A 49 -0.14 -3.06 37.35
CA GLU A 49 -1.32 -3.37 38.16
C GLU A 49 -2.56 -3.70 37.30
N LEU A 50 -2.75 -3.01 36.17
CA LEU A 50 -3.84 -3.32 35.22
C LEU A 50 -3.68 -4.72 34.61
N TRP A 51 -2.47 -5.08 34.17
CA TRP A 51 -2.18 -6.43 33.68
C TRP A 51 -2.37 -7.51 34.76
N SER A 52 -2.03 -7.18 36.01
CA SER A 52 -2.25 -8.10 37.14
C SER A 52 -3.75 -8.30 37.44
N SER A 53 -4.58 -7.27 37.23
CA SER A 53 -6.03 -7.39 37.40
C SER A 53 -6.69 -8.25 36.31
N VAL A 54 -6.16 -8.21 35.08
CA VAL A 54 -6.57 -9.09 33.97
C VAL A 54 -6.20 -10.54 34.24
N ASN A 55 -5.03 -10.79 34.82
CA ASN A 55 -4.60 -12.15 35.19
C ASN A 55 -5.30 -12.72 36.43
N GLY A 56 -5.94 -11.86 37.25
CA GLY A 56 -6.52 -12.23 38.55
C GLY A 56 -8.00 -12.58 38.53
N GLY A 57 -8.72 -12.36 37.43
CA GLY A 57 -10.17 -12.57 37.36
C GLY A 57 -10.55 -13.52 36.24
N ASP A 58 -10.67 -14.83 36.53
CA ASP A 58 -11.18 -15.92 35.65
C ASP A 58 -10.65 -15.93 34.20
N GLY A 59 -9.66 -15.09 33.89
CA GLY A 59 -9.03 -14.95 32.60
C GLY A 59 -8.05 -16.09 32.47
N ASP A 60 -8.49 -17.14 31.80
CA ASP A 60 -7.65 -18.27 31.42
C ASP A 60 -6.49 -17.78 30.55
N ALA A 61 -5.37 -17.44 31.18
CA ALA A 61 -4.13 -17.04 30.51
C ALA A 61 -3.43 -18.22 29.82
N SER A 62 -4.07 -19.40 29.76
CA SER A 62 -3.55 -20.60 29.10
C SER A 62 -3.25 -20.40 27.61
N GLY A 63 -3.93 -19.45 26.96
CA GLY A 63 -3.74 -19.11 25.54
C GLY A 63 -2.80 -17.94 25.28
N LEU A 64 -2.19 -17.32 26.30
CA LEU A 64 -1.32 -16.16 26.07
C LEU A 64 -0.04 -16.55 25.33
N GLU A 65 0.59 -17.66 25.71
CA GLU A 65 1.77 -18.20 25.01
C GLU A 65 1.43 -18.58 23.56
N GLU A 66 0.27 -19.21 23.34
CA GLU A 66 -0.22 -19.53 21.99
C GLU A 66 -0.47 -18.26 21.16
N PHE A 67 -0.97 -17.19 21.78
CA PHE A 67 -1.19 -15.90 21.12
C PHE A 67 0.11 -15.19 20.78
N LEU A 68 1.08 -15.16 21.71
CA LEU A 68 2.38 -14.51 21.51
C LEU A 68 3.22 -15.22 20.45
N HIS A 69 3.10 -16.55 20.37
CA HIS A 69 3.86 -17.41 19.47
C HIS A 69 3.04 -17.91 18.28
N ALA A 70 1.89 -17.29 17.99
CA ALA A 70 0.98 -17.71 16.92
C ALA A 70 1.68 -17.74 15.55
N ASP A 71 2.63 -16.82 15.33
CA ASP A 71 3.36 -16.67 14.08
C ASP A 71 4.70 -17.45 14.05
N ASP A 72 5.13 -18.06 15.15
CA ASP A 72 6.43 -18.76 15.22
C ASP A 72 6.50 -19.97 14.28
N ALA A 73 5.35 -20.58 13.99
CA ALA A 73 5.22 -21.70 13.06
C ALA A 73 4.83 -21.27 11.64
N VAL A 74 4.67 -19.97 11.39
CA VAL A 74 4.41 -19.47 10.04
C VAL A 74 5.68 -19.66 9.22
N ALA A 75 5.56 -20.38 8.10
CA ALA A 75 6.65 -20.55 7.16
C ALA A 75 7.06 -19.18 6.63
N THR A 76 8.19 -18.67 7.13
CA THR A 76 8.85 -17.49 6.57
C THR A 76 9.74 -17.93 5.41
N ASN A 77 9.96 -17.02 4.46
CA ASN A 77 11.01 -17.26 3.46
C ASN A 77 12.38 -17.25 4.15
N GLU A 78 13.36 -17.90 3.52
CA GLU A 78 14.74 -17.84 3.97
C GLU A 78 15.28 -16.41 3.87
N ASP A 79 16.13 -16.02 4.82
CA ASP A 79 16.84 -14.76 4.75
C ASP A 79 17.87 -14.85 3.61
N LEU A 80 17.63 -14.12 2.53
CA LEU A 80 18.59 -13.99 1.44
C LEU A 80 19.78 -13.16 1.91
N THR A 81 21.00 -13.65 1.68
CA THR A 81 22.19 -12.85 1.89
C THR A 81 22.29 -11.75 0.84
N ASP A 82 22.96 -10.64 1.16
CA ASP A 82 23.18 -9.54 0.21
C ASP A 82 23.78 -10.04 -1.12
N GLU A 83 24.66 -11.05 -1.07
CA GLU A 83 25.25 -11.67 -2.25
C GLU A 83 24.22 -12.43 -3.09
N ALA A 84 23.29 -13.16 -2.46
CA ALA A 84 22.21 -13.87 -3.15
C ALA A 84 21.24 -12.90 -3.82
N ILE A 85 20.93 -11.78 -3.15
CA ILE A 85 20.10 -10.70 -3.72
C ILE A 85 20.78 -10.09 -4.95
N VAL A 86 22.08 -9.79 -4.86
CA VAL A 86 22.84 -9.23 -6.00
C VAL A 86 22.91 -10.25 -7.14
N ALA A 87 23.12 -11.53 -6.86
CA ALA A 87 23.17 -12.57 -7.88
C ALA A 87 21.84 -12.70 -8.65
N ALA A 88 20.70 -12.72 -7.95
CA ALA A 88 19.37 -12.74 -8.55
C ALA A 88 19.09 -11.49 -9.40
N VAL A 89 19.47 -10.30 -8.93
CA VAL A 89 19.26 -9.05 -9.68
C VAL A 89 20.19 -8.91 -10.89
N THR A 90 21.38 -9.50 -10.82
CA THR A 90 22.39 -9.40 -11.89
C THR A 90 22.39 -10.59 -12.85
N GLY A 91 21.51 -11.58 -12.64
CA GLY A 91 21.37 -12.76 -13.51
C GLY A 91 22.59 -13.68 -13.46
N ALA A 92 23.30 -13.72 -12.33
CA ALA A 92 24.50 -14.53 -12.15
C ALA A 92 24.17 -15.90 -11.53
N GLU A 93 23.26 -16.64 -12.16
CA GLU A 93 22.96 -18.01 -11.78
C GLU A 93 23.56 -18.99 -12.78
N ASP A 94 24.64 -19.63 -12.33
CA ASP A 94 25.27 -20.77 -12.98
C ASP A 94 24.39 -22.00 -12.75
N GLY A 95 23.52 -22.28 -13.72
CA GLY A 95 23.01 -23.61 -14.05
C GLY A 95 22.52 -24.50 -12.91
N SER A 96 21.32 -24.22 -12.39
CA SER A 96 20.45 -25.29 -11.90
C SER A 96 19.04 -25.05 -12.43
N SER A 97 18.66 -25.90 -13.37
CA SER A 97 17.33 -26.03 -13.93
C SER A 97 16.29 -26.19 -12.82
N ASP A 98 15.57 -25.13 -12.50
CA ASP A 98 14.18 -25.24 -12.08
C ASP A 98 13.33 -24.46 -13.09
N ASP A 99 12.29 -25.13 -13.56
CA ASP A 99 11.36 -24.64 -14.59
C ASP A 99 10.37 -23.69 -13.92
N GLU A 100 10.88 -22.58 -13.39
CA GLU A 100 10.07 -21.41 -13.11
C GLU A 100 10.11 -20.56 -14.37
N GLU A 101 9.01 -20.55 -15.13
CA GLU A 101 8.76 -19.50 -16.12
C GLU A 101 8.78 -18.15 -15.38
N GLU A 102 9.98 -17.58 -15.24
CA GLU A 102 10.19 -16.21 -14.84
C GLU A 102 9.28 -15.35 -15.74
N PRO A 103 8.40 -14.50 -15.18
CA PRO A 103 7.67 -13.57 -16.02
C PRO A 103 8.71 -12.66 -16.66
N GLU A 104 9.02 -12.91 -17.94
CA GLU A 104 9.96 -12.08 -18.70
C GLU A 104 9.70 -10.62 -18.37
N PRO A 105 10.73 -9.81 -18.06
CA PRO A 105 10.54 -8.42 -17.70
C PRO A 105 9.73 -7.79 -18.82
N VAL A 106 8.49 -7.40 -18.50
CA VAL A 106 7.55 -6.86 -19.49
C VAL A 106 8.26 -5.67 -20.11
N GLN A 107 8.77 -5.84 -21.32
CA GLN A 107 9.51 -4.80 -22.01
C GLN A 107 8.50 -3.70 -22.33
N VAL A 108 8.39 -2.73 -21.44
CA VAL A 108 7.51 -1.59 -21.65
C VAL A 108 8.15 -0.75 -22.75
N VAL A 109 7.59 -0.87 -23.95
CA VAL A 109 7.98 -0.07 -25.11
C VAL A 109 8.05 1.41 -24.74
N SER A 110 9.05 2.11 -25.26
CA SER A 110 9.18 3.54 -25.01
C SER A 110 7.97 4.30 -25.57
N HIS A 111 7.75 5.51 -25.04
CA HIS A 111 6.65 6.36 -25.49
C HIS A 111 6.70 6.64 -27.02
N GLN A 112 7.90 6.84 -27.56
CA GLN A 112 8.12 7.07 -28.97
C GLN A 112 7.84 5.81 -29.81
N GLU A 113 8.28 4.63 -29.34
CA GLU A 113 8.02 3.35 -30.02
C GLU A 113 6.53 3.02 -30.03
N ALA A 114 5.82 3.30 -28.93
CA ALA A 114 4.37 3.11 -28.87
C ALA A 114 3.64 3.95 -29.94
N LEU A 115 4.04 5.21 -30.15
CA LEU A 115 3.46 6.04 -31.21
C LEU A 115 3.76 5.49 -32.62
N GLN A 116 4.99 5.04 -32.86
CA GLN A 116 5.37 4.45 -34.15
C GLN A 116 4.59 3.16 -34.46
N MET A 117 4.33 2.33 -33.45
CA MET A 117 3.52 1.13 -33.61
C MET A 117 2.06 1.46 -33.90
N ILE A 118 1.50 2.51 -33.28
CA ILE A 118 0.14 2.97 -33.56
C ILE A 118 0.03 3.44 -35.03
N ASP A 119 1.00 4.20 -35.51
CA ASP A 119 1.04 4.64 -36.92
C ASP A 119 1.16 3.43 -37.87
N SER A 120 2.01 2.45 -37.54
CA SER A 120 2.17 1.21 -38.32
C SER A 120 0.88 0.38 -38.38
N LEU A 121 0.16 0.26 -37.25
CA LEU A 121 -1.12 -0.42 -37.19
C LEU A 121 -2.21 0.31 -37.99
N ARG A 122 -2.18 1.64 -37.98
CA ARG A 122 -3.10 2.47 -38.77
C ARG A 122 -2.89 2.23 -40.26
N ASP A 123 -1.64 2.22 -40.73
CA ASP A 123 -1.31 1.92 -42.13
C ASP A 123 -1.76 0.50 -42.51
N PHE A 124 -1.59 -0.47 -41.61
CA PHE A 124 -2.08 -1.83 -41.82
C PHE A 124 -3.61 -1.90 -41.95
N VAL A 125 -4.35 -1.17 -41.11
CA VAL A 125 -5.83 -1.08 -41.18
C VAL A 125 -6.28 -0.57 -42.54
N PHE A 126 -5.64 0.48 -43.07
CA PHE A 126 -5.94 0.98 -44.41
C PHE A 126 -5.53 0.00 -45.51
N ALA A 127 -4.33 -0.60 -45.41
CA ALA A 127 -3.85 -1.56 -46.40
C ALA A 127 -4.73 -2.82 -46.51
N LYS A 128 -5.34 -3.25 -45.39
CA LYS A 128 -6.24 -4.41 -45.33
C LYS A 128 -7.71 -4.06 -45.53
N ASN A 129 -8.04 -2.80 -45.80
CA ASN A 129 -9.42 -2.32 -45.94
C ASN A 129 -10.30 -2.72 -44.74
N LEU A 130 -9.72 -2.69 -43.53
CA LEU A 130 -10.45 -2.98 -42.30
C LEU A 130 -11.47 -1.85 -42.01
N PRO A 131 -12.52 -2.12 -41.21
CA PRO A 131 -13.52 -1.11 -40.87
C PRO A 131 -12.90 0.14 -40.26
N LEU A 132 -13.35 1.32 -40.72
CA LEU A 132 -12.84 2.62 -40.30
C LEU A 132 -12.90 2.84 -38.78
N GLY A 133 -13.79 2.14 -38.07
CA GLY A 133 -13.88 2.17 -36.61
C GLY A 133 -12.56 1.80 -35.91
N HIS A 134 -11.76 0.89 -36.49
CA HIS A 134 -10.46 0.52 -35.93
C HIS A 134 -9.46 1.67 -36.03
N ALA A 135 -9.47 2.43 -37.15
CA ALA A 135 -8.62 3.61 -37.31
C ALA A 135 -9.01 4.72 -36.32
N GLN A 136 -10.30 4.91 -36.07
CA GLN A 136 -10.79 5.88 -35.08
C GLN A 136 -10.37 5.51 -33.64
N GLN A 137 -10.34 4.22 -33.31
CA GLN A 137 -9.86 3.75 -32.02
C GLN A 137 -8.35 3.97 -31.86
N LEU A 138 -7.57 3.75 -32.93
CA LEU A 138 -6.13 4.04 -32.94
C LEU A 138 -5.85 5.55 -32.78
N ASP A 139 -6.63 6.42 -33.44
CA ASP A 139 -6.52 7.88 -33.26
C ASP A 139 -6.82 8.31 -31.82
N ALA A 140 -7.82 7.68 -31.18
CA ALA A 140 -8.14 7.94 -29.78
C ALA A 140 -7.00 7.50 -28.85
N LEU A 141 -6.43 6.31 -29.09
CA LEU A 141 -5.30 5.79 -28.34
C LEU A 141 -4.06 6.69 -28.48
N GLN A 142 -3.74 7.13 -29.70
CA GLN A 142 -2.63 8.05 -29.97
C GLN A 142 -2.76 9.36 -29.18
N LYS A 143 -3.98 9.91 -29.12
CA LYS A 143 -4.27 11.13 -28.36
C LYS A 143 -4.02 10.93 -26.86
N ASP A 144 -4.39 9.79 -26.30
CA ASP A 144 -4.22 9.52 -24.87
C ASP A 144 -2.75 9.26 -24.53
N VAL A 145 -2.04 8.49 -25.35
CA VAL A 145 -0.58 8.30 -25.24
C VAL A 145 0.14 9.65 -25.27
N THR A 146 -0.23 10.55 -26.18
CA THR A 146 0.39 11.89 -26.28
C THR A 146 0.14 12.75 -25.02
N LYS A 147 -1.06 12.68 -24.42
CA LYS A 147 -1.37 13.41 -23.17
C LYS A 147 -0.58 12.87 -21.97
N MET A 148 -0.17 11.61 -21.98
CA MET A 148 0.59 11.04 -20.87
C MET A 148 2.02 11.60 -20.81
N ALA A 149 2.65 11.87 -21.96
CA ALA A 149 4.00 12.43 -22.01
C ALA A 149 4.11 13.85 -21.45
N SER A 150 3.05 14.67 -21.50
CA SER A 150 3.10 16.07 -21.05
C SER A 150 3.06 16.26 -19.53
N LYS A 151 2.81 15.18 -18.74
CA LYS A 151 2.65 15.26 -17.28
C LYS A 151 3.93 15.02 -16.48
N GLN A 152 5.05 14.66 -17.10
CA GLN A 152 6.33 14.52 -16.40
C GLN A 152 7.16 15.81 -16.45
N SER A 153 6.82 16.78 -15.60
CA SER A 153 7.68 17.93 -15.30
C SER A 153 8.48 17.68 -14.01
N LYS A 154 9.70 17.17 -14.21
CA LYS A 154 10.94 17.22 -13.37
C LYS A 154 10.82 17.75 -11.93
N LEU A 155 11.01 16.85 -10.95
CA LEU A 155 11.27 17.15 -9.53
C LEU A 155 12.78 17.22 -9.19
N THR A 156 13.66 17.45 -10.17
CA THR A 156 15.12 17.53 -9.97
C THR A 156 15.64 18.94 -9.67
N ALA A 157 14.78 19.88 -9.28
CA ALA A 157 15.16 21.27 -9.00
C ALA A 157 15.65 21.54 -7.56
N TYR A 158 15.52 20.58 -6.63
CA TYR A 158 16.05 20.73 -5.26
C TYR A 158 17.43 20.08 -5.16
N GLY A 159 18.42 20.85 -5.64
CA GLY A 159 19.82 20.48 -5.66
C GLY A 159 20.40 20.26 -4.27
N PHE A 160 21.00 19.09 -4.10
CA PHE A 160 22.07 18.79 -3.16
C PHE A 160 23.23 19.77 -3.42
N LEU A 161 23.40 20.78 -2.57
CA LEU A 161 24.59 21.63 -2.63
C LEU A 161 25.78 20.86 -2.02
N PRO A 162 26.90 20.69 -2.74
CA PRO A 162 28.09 20.10 -2.14
C PRO A 162 28.69 21.06 -1.10
N ALA A 163 28.96 20.54 0.10
CA ALA A 163 29.65 21.24 1.17
C ALA A 163 31.04 21.70 0.68
N LYS A 164 31.33 23.00 0.80
CA LYS A 164 32.67 23.53 0.56
C LYS A 164 33.58 23.17 1.73
N LYS A 165 34.74 22.60 1.41
CA LYS A 165 35.89 22.45 2.32
C LYS A 165 36.51 23.82 2.62
#